data_AF-A0A1E3BSX6-F1
#
_entry.id   AF-A0A1E3BSX6-F1
#
_cell.length_a   1.000
_cell.length_b   1.000
_cell.length_c   1.000
_cell.angle_alpha   90.00
_cell.angle_beta   90.00
_cell.angle_gamma   90.00
#
_symmetry.space_group_name_H-M   'P 1'
#
loop_
_entity.id
_entity.type
_entity.pdbx_description
1 polymer ?
#
loop_
_entity_poly.entity_id
_entity_poly.type
_entity_poly.pdbx_seq_one_letter_code
_entity_poly.pdbx_strand_id
1 'polypeptide(L)'
;MTTQRGTKHVPRLNKERLQNEAAALRFIHCVCPEIPVPRFYRALEVDGMITEYVTGVGMTGLSKGEKKVVTEELLRYVDMLHRIKSKTTGSPDPEVEGPVIPPYRAMAADDRKYTWPRKTSDKEEYVFCHNDLSQANVIVDAKILKIKAIVDWEYAGFWPEWFEMRIWERVGRSVAPERFGRGIMGRRCLSFLIASLKYTP
;
A
#
# COMPACT_ATOMS: atom_id res chain seq x y z
N MET A 1 12.99 -14.89 -0.81
CA MET A 1 14.17 -14.35 -0.09
C MET A 1 14.46 -15.23 1.12
N THR A 2 15.71 -15.63 1.34
CA THR A 2 16.13 -16.45 2.49
C THR A 2 16.52 -15.52 3.64
N THR A 3 16.06 -15.80 4.87
CA THR A 3 16.49 -15.02 6.04
C THR A 3 17.97 -15.31 6.35
N GLN A 4 18.61 -14.46 7.16
CA GLN A 4 19.99 -14.67 7.66
C GLN A 4 20.19 -16.01 8.41
N ARG A 5 19.12 -16.76 8.71
CA ARG A 5 19.16 -18.08 9.37
C ARG A 5 18.91 -19.26 8.43
N GLY A 6 18.93 -19.05 7.11
CA GLY A 6 18.74 -20.13 6.13
C GLY A 6 17.30 -20.63 5.99
N THR A 7 16.32 -20.07 6.71
CA THR A 7 14.90 -20.36 6.50
C THR A 7 14.36 -19.63 5.28
N LYS A 8 13.70 -20.36 4.37
CA LYS A 8 12.92 -19.76 3.28
C LYS A 8 11.78 -18.94 3.88
N HIS A 9 11.84 -17.62 3.76
CA HIS A 9 10.70 -16.76 4.07
C HIS A 9 9.83 -16.68 2.82
N VAL A 10 8.68 -17.34 2.87
CA VAL A 10 7.62 -17.18 1.88
C VAL A 10 6.76 -15.99 2.31
N PRO A 11 6.71 -14.89 1.53
CA PRO A 11 5.80 -13.79 1.82
C PRO A 11 4.36 -14.29 1.91
N ARG A 12 3.63 -13.84 2.92
CA ARG A 12 2.23 -14.23 3.12
C ARG A 12 1.36 -13.66 2.01
N LEU A 13 0.37 -14.44 1.56
CA LEU A 13 -0.64 -13.99 0.61
C LEU A 13 -0.04 -13.45 -0.71
N ASN A 14 1.00 -14.10 -1.23
CA ASN A 14 1.72 -13.56 -2.40
C ASN A 14 0.82 -13.40 -3.62
N LYS A 15 0.00 -14.42 -3.92
CA LYS A 15 -0.92 -14.39 -5.05
C LYS A 15 -1.98 -13.29 -4.86
N GLU A 16 -2.57 -13.21 -3.68
CA GLU A 16 -3.63 -12.27 -3.37
C GLU A 16 -3.11 -10.82 -3.34
N ARG A 17 -1.88 -10.60 -2.88
CA ARG A 17 -1.18 -9.31 -2.94
C ARG A 17 -0.94 -8.85 -4.38
N LEU A 18 -0.50 -9.75 -5.27
CA LEU A 18 -0.34 -9.46 -6.70
C LEU A 18 -1.68 -9.14 -7.38
N GLN A 19 -2.73 -9.89 -7.04
CA GLN A 19 -4.09 -9.61 -7.53
C GLN A 19 -4.58 -8.24 -7.04
N ASN A 20 -4.30 -7.90 -5.79
CA ASN A 20 -4.68 -6.62 -5.20
C ASN A 20 -3.91 -5.44 -5.81
N GLU A 21 -2.62 -5.60 -6.10
CA GLU A 21 -1.85 -4.59 -6.85
C GLU A 21 -2.44 -4.37 -8.25
N ALA A 22 -2.75 -5.45 -8.98
CA ALA A 22 -3.37 -5.35 -10.30
C ALA A 22 -4.73 -4.63 -10.25
N ALA A 23 -5.54 -4.91 -9.22
CA ALA A 23 -6.80 -4.22 -8.96
C ALA A 23 -6.58 -2.73 -8.65
N ALA A 24 -5.63 -2.40 -7.78
CA ALA A 24 -5.29 -1.03 -7.41
C ALA A 24 -4.82 -0.20 -8.61
N LEU A 25 -3.92 -0.74 -9.44
CA LEU A 25 -3.44 -0.06 -10.65
C LEU A 25 -4.57 0.23 -11.63
N ARG A 26 -5.45 -0.75 -11.91
CA ARG A 26 -6.63 -0.54 -12.77
C ARG A 26 -7.57 0.50 -12.19
N PHE A 27 -7.81 0.44 -10.89
CA PHE A 27 -8.72 1.34 -10.19
C PHE A 27 -8.23 2.79 -10.22
N ILE A 28 -6.98 3.04 -9.84
CA ILE A 28 -6.40 4.40 -9.84
C ILE A 28 -6.37 4.97 -11.25
N HIS A 29 -5.96 4.17 -12.24
CA HIS A 29 -5.93 4.62 -13.64
C HIS A 29 -7.31 5.06 -14.16
N CYS A 30 -8.39 4.44 -13.66
CA CYS A 30 -9.76 4.78 -14.02
C CYS A 30 -10.31 5.98 -13.23
N VAL A 31 -10.11 5.99 -11.91
CA VAL A 31 -10.78 6.92 -10.98
C VAL A 31 -9.99 8.19 -10.73
N CYS A 32 -8.66 8.15 -10.86
CA CYS A 32 -7.76 9.24 -10.52
C CYS A 32 -6.53 9.25 -11.45
N PRO A 33 -6.72 9.46 -12.76
CA PRO A 33 -5.66 9.32 -13.77
C PRO A 33 -4.49 10.31 -13.62
N GLU A 34 -4.66 11.37 -12.82
CA GLU A 34 -3.60 12.31 -12.50
C GLU A 34 -2.56 11.74 -11.54
N ILE A 35 -2.90 10.68 -10.80
CA ILE A 35 -1.93 9.99 -9.95
C ILE A 35 -1.03 9.14 -10.86
N PRO A 36 0.29 9.41 -10.90
CA PRO A 36 1.18 8.68 -11.77
C PRO A 36 1.38 7.26 -11.22
N VAL A 37 0.78 6.27 -11.87
CA VAL A 37 0.97 4.84 -11.58
C VAL A 37 1.39 4.09 -12.85
N PRO A 38 2.18 3.01 -12.75
CA PRO A 38 2.49 2.18 -13.91
C PRO A 38 1.23 1.65 -14.58
N ARG A 39 1.18 1.67 -15.91
CA ARG A 39 0.09 0.99 -16.62
C ARG A 39 0.15 -0.52 -16.37
N PHE A 40 -0.96 -1.09 -15.90
CA PHE A 40 -1.12 -2.54 -15.82
C PHE A 40 -1.48 -3.11 -17.20
N TYR A 41 -0.78 -4.14 -17.64
CA TYR A 41 -1.06 -4.81 -18.92
C TYR A 41 -1.81 -6.13 -18.73
N ARG A 42 -1.27 -7.05 -17.92
CA ARG A 42 -1.92 -8.35 -17.63
C ARG A 42 -1.32 -9.08 -16.43
N ALA A 43 -2.09 -10.00 -15.88
CA ALA A 43 -1.59 -11.04 -14.97
C ALA A 43 -1.02 -12.24 -15.76
N LEU A 44 -0.09 -12.95 -15.12
CA LEU A 44 0.53 -14.20 -15.58
C LEU A 44 0.01 -15.39 -14.76
N GLU A 45 0.02 -16.59 -15.35
CA GLU A 45 -0.60 -17.78 -14.77
C GLU A 45 0.06 -18.28 -13.46
N VAL A 46 1.36 -18.00 -13.27
CA VAL A 46 2.15 -18.50 -12.14
C VAL A 46 2.75 -17.32 -11.37
N ASP A 47 1.90 -16.60 -10.64
CA ASP A 47 2.26 -15.52 -9.71
C ASP A 47 3.16 -14.43 -10.30
N GLY A 48 2.70 -13.81 -11.39
CA GLY A 48 3.39 -12.66 -11.99
C GLY A 48 2.42 -11.67 -12.61
N MET A 49 2.91 -10.46 -12.87
CA MET A 49 2.18 -9.45 -13.63
C MET A 49 3.13 -8.71 -14.57
N ILE A 50 2.56 -8.17 -15.63
CA ILE A 50 3.26 -7.26 -16.55
C ILE A 50 2.69 -5.86 -16.34
N THR A 51 3.56 -4.95 -15.91
CA THR A 51 3.29 -3.52 -15.75
C THR A 51 4.29 -2.70 -16.54
N GLU A 52 3.97 -1.44 -16.77
CA GLU A 52 4.88 -0.48 -17.38
C GLU A 52 6.16 -0.32 -16.57
N TYR A 53 7.29 -0.42 -17.26
CA TYR A 53 8.56 -0.03 -16.67
C TYR A 53 8.75 1.48 -16.78
N VAL A 54 8.66 2.17 -15.64
CA VAL A 54 8.83 3.63 -15.58
C VAL A 54 10.28 3.97 -15.25
N THR A 55 10.97 4.64 -16.17
CA THR A 55 12.35 5.08 -15.99
C THR A 55 12.46 6.23 -14.99
N GLY A 56 13.48 6.20 -14.14
CA GLY A 56 13.76 7.27 -13.17
C GLY A 56 14.68 6.80 -12.05
N VAL A 57 14.82 7.63 -11.02
CA VAL A 57 15.53 7.27 -9.78
C VAL A 57 14.53 7.17 -8.64
N GLY A 58 14.76 6.26 -7.69
CA GLY A 58 13.96 6.23 -6.47
C GLY A 58 14.23 7.47 -5.62
N MET A 59 13.19 8.02 -5.00
CA MET A 59 13.30 9.19 -4.12
C MET A 59 14.36 8.99 -3.02
N THR A 60 14.61 7.75 -2.59
CA THR A 60 15.67 7.40 -1.62
C THR A 60 17.03 7.99 -1.97
N GLY A 61 17.40 8.01 -3.26
CA GLY A 61 18.70 8.47 -3.76
C GLY A 61 18.86 9.99 -3.85
N LEU A 62 17.79 10.76 -3.64
CA LEU A 62 17.81 12.21 -3.73
C LEU A 62 18.42 12.86 -2.48
N SER A 63 18.96 14.07 -2.64
CA SER A 63 19.38 14.90 -1.51
C SER A 63 18.20 15.33 -0.64
N LYS A 64 18.48 15.85 0.57
CA LYS A 64 17.44 16.32 1.49
C LYS A 64 16.58 17.45 0.90
N GLY A 65 17.20 18.36 0.13
CA GLY A 65 16.50 19.47 -0.52
C GLY A 65 15.56 18.98 -1.62
N GLU A 66 16.04 18.10 -2.48
CA GLU A 66 15.26 17.49 -3.56
C GLU A 66 14.09 16.64 -3.02
N LYS A 67 14.34 15.88 -1.94
CA LYS A 67 13.28 15.12 -1.25
C LYS A 67 12.15 16.03 -0.78
N LYS A 68 12.44 17.25 -0.33
CA LYS A 68 11.40 18.20 0.08
C LYS A 68 10.50 18.58 -1.10
N VAL A 69 11.09 18.92 -2.24
CA VAL A 69 10.35 19.26 -3.48
C VAL A 69 9.46 18.10 -3.92
N VAL A 70 10.01 16.88 -3.97
CA VAL A 70 9.25 15.67 -4.32
C VAL A 70 8.14 15.37 -3.30
N THR A 71 8.39 15.59 -2.00
CA THR A 71 7.38 15.37 -0.96
C THR A 71 6.20 16.32 -1.11
N GLU A 72 6.42 17.58 -1.49
CA GLU A 72 5.34 18.53 -1.76
C GLU A 72 4.42 18.06 -2.90
N GLU A 73 4.98 17.40 -3.92
CA GLU A 73 4.19 16.75 -4.96
C GLU A 73 3.50 15.48 -4.49
N LEU A 74 4.21 14.63 -3.76
CA LEU A 74 3.68 13.38 -3.20
C LEU A 74 2.44 13.63 -2.33
N LEU A 75 2.48 14.66 -1.47
CA LEU A 75 1.38 15.00 -0.59
C LEU A 75 0.11 15.40 -1.36
N ARG A 76 0.25 16.04 -2.53
CA ARG A 76 -0.92 16.30 -3.40
C ARG A 76 -1.56 15.00 -3.88
N TYR A 77 -0.77 14.00 -4.25
CA TYR A 77 -1.31 12.69 -4.64
C TYR A 77 -1.92 11.94 -3.45
N VAL A 78 -1.34 12.04 -2.24
CA VAL A 78 -1.95 11.48 -1.03
C VAL A 78 -3.32 12.11 -0.77
N ASP A 79 -3.43 13.43 -0.87
CA ASP A 79 -4.72 14.13 -0.73
C ASP A 79 -5.74 13.66 -1.78
N MET A 80 -5.30 13.39 -3.01
CA MET A 80 -6.16 12.85 -4.07
C MET A 80 -6.63 11.43 -3.76
N LEU A 81 -5.74 10.53 -3.32
CA LEU A 81 -6.11 9.18 -2.88
C LEU A 81 -7.13 9.26 -1.74
N HIS A 82 -6.92 10.16 -0.77
CA HIS A 82 -7.78 10.27 0.41
C HIS A 82 -9.18 10.83 0.13
N ARG A 83 -9.37 11.48 -1.03
CA ARG A 83 -10.70 11.92 -1.49
C ARG A 83 -11.54 10.78 -2.05
N ILE A 84 -10.91 9.69 -2.48
CA ILE A 84 -11.61 8.50 -2.97
C ILE A 84 -12.09 7.72 -1.76
N LYS A 85 -13.41 7.61 -1.59
CA LYS A 85 -14.02 7.02 -0.39
C LYS A 85 -14.80 5.75 -0.69
N SER A 86 -14.96 4.95 0.36
CA SER A 86 -15.76 3.73 0.35
C SER A 86 -16.41 3.50 1.71
N LYS A 87 -17.56 2.84 1.69
CA LYS A 87 -18.20 2.29 2.89
C LYS A 87 -17.54 1.02 3.39
N THR A 88 -16.69 0.40 2.57
CA THR A 88 -16.19 -0.95 2.82
C THR A 88 -14.67 -1.02 2.70
N THR A 89 -14.00 -1.64 3.67
CA THR A 89 -12.55 -1.75 3.70
C THR A 89 -11.99 -2.74 2.66
N GLY A 90 -10.70 -2.65 2.36
CA GLY A 90 -9.96 -3.66 1.59
C GLY A 90 -9.83 -3.30 0.10
N SER A 91 -9.66 -4.31 -0.74
CA SER A 91 -9.40 -4.13 -2.18
C SER A 91 -10.44 -3.23 -2.85
N PRO A 92 -10.04 -2.38 -3.82
CA PRO A 92 -10.99 -1.58 -4.60
C PRO A 92 -11.80 -2.41 -5.60
N ASP A 93 -11.36 -3.62 -5.91
CA ASP A 93 -12.06 -4.52 -6.80
C ASP A 93 -13.00 -5.42 -5.96
N PRO A 94 -14.33 -5.29 -6.12
CA PRO A 94 -15.30 -6.08 -5.38
C PRO A 94 -15.30 -7.56 -5.82
N GLU A 95 -14.79 -7.86 -7.01
CA GLU A 95 -14.70 -9.21 -7.57
C GLU A 95 -13.43 -9.95 -7.14
N VAL A 96 -12.48 -9.26 -6.49
CA VAL A 96 -11.35 -9.93 -5.84
C VAL A 96 -11.88 -10.72 -4.64
N GLU A 97 -12.26 -11.97 -4.94
CA GLU A 97 -12.56 -13.00 -3.96
C GLU A 97 -11.26 -13.37 -3.24
N GLY A 98 -11.25 -13.19 -1.92
CA GLY A 98 -10.06 -13.50 -1.14
C GLY A 98 -10.02 -12.81 0.22
N PRO A 99 -9.03 -13.14 1.06
CA PRO A 99 -8.79 -12.45 2.31
C PRO A 99 -8.55 -10.96 2.05
N VAL A 100 -9.05 -10.12 2.96
CA VAL A 100 -8.59 -8.72 3.02
C VAL A 100 -7.07 -8.71 3.16
N ILE A 101 -6.39 -7.89 2.37
CA ILE A 101 -4.94 -7.70 2.42
C ILE A 101 -4.64 -6.51 3.32
N PRO A 102 -4.39 -6.70 4.62
CA PRO A 102 -4.04 -5.59 5.47
C PRO A 102 -2.59 -5.14 5.18
N PRO A 103 -2.22 -3.93 5.62
CA PRO A 103 -0.83 -3.48 5.56
C PRO A 103 0.12 -4.48 6.21
N TYR A 104 1.34 -4.62 5.67
CA TYR A 104 2.36 -5.54 6.21
C TYR A 104 2.55 -5.43 7.73
N ARG A 105 2.56 -4.21 8.26
CA ARG A 105 2.68 -3.94 9.71
C ARG A 105 1.58 -4.58 10.57
N ALA A 106 0.38 -4.78 10.04
CA ALA A 106 -0.70 -5.46 10.74
C ALA A 106 -0.50 -6.98 10.70
N MET A 107 -0.08 -7.53 9.56
CA MET A 107 0.26 -8.96 9.45
C MET A 107 1.44 -9.36 10.33
N ALA A 108 2.45 -8.49 10.43
CA ALA A 108 3.60 -8.69 11.29
C ALA A 108 3.27 -8.53 12.80
N ALA A 109 2.09 -8.01 13.15
CA ALA A 109 1.63 -7.88 14.53
C ALA A 109 0.95 -9.17 15.06
N ASP A 110 0.39 -10.00 14.18
CA ASP A 110 -0.17 -11.32 14.51
C ASP A 110 0.17 -12.32 13.42
N ASP A 111 1.20 -13.10 13.68
CA ASP A 111 1.72 -14.09 12.75
C ASP A 111 0.88 -15.37 12.68
N ARG A 112 -0.23 -15.46 13.42
CA ARG A 112 -1.11 -16.65 13.46
C ARG A 112 -2.35 -16.55 12.59
N LYS A 113 -2.72 -15.35 12.11
CA LYS A 113 -3.91 -15.12 11.27
C LYS A 113 -3.56 -15.02 9.79
N TYR A 114 -4.42 -15.62 8.96
CA TYR A 114 -4.32 -15.63 7.50
C TYR A 114 -5.52 -14.97 6.82
N THR A 115 -6.58 -14.66 7.56
CA THR A 115 -7.79 -14.02 7.05
C THR A 115 -8.21 -12.89 7.98
N TRP A 116 -8.64 -11.78 7.39
CA TRP A 116 -9.21 -10.64 8.09
C TRP A 116 -10.58 -10.31 7.48
N PRO A 117 -11.59 -10.03 8.31
CA PRO A 117 -12.91 -9.73 7.82
C PRO A 117 -12.93 -8.36 7.13
N ARG A 118 -13.72 -8.26 6.07
CA ARG A 118 -14.08 -6.99 5.48
C ARG A 118 -15.01 -6.24 6.45
N LYS A 119 -14.81 -4.94 6.59
CA LYS A 119 -15.64 -4.07 7.43
C LYS A 119 -16.45 -3.14 6.56
N THR A 120 -17.71 -2.96 6.92
CA THR A 120 -18.62 -2.03 6.27
C THR A 120 -19.13 -1.04 7.31
N SER A 121 -19.23 0.22 6.89
CA SER A 121 -19.81 1.34 7.64
C SER A 121 -21.03 1.89 6.92
N ASP A 122 -21.91 2.56 7.66
CA ASP A 122 -23.06 3.27 7.07
C ASP A 122 -22.60 4.48 6.23
N LYS A 123 -21.42 5.01 6.54
CA LYS A 123 -20.81 6.19 5.91
C LYS A 123 -19.58 5.81 5.10
N GLU A 124 -19.27 6.62 4.10
CA GLU A 124 -18.03 6.54 3.33
C GLU A 124 -16.86 7.10 4.16
N GLU A 125 -16.44 6.36 5.19
CA GLU A 125 -15.39 6.76 6.13
C GLU A 125 -14.01 6.16 5.83
N TYR A 126 -13.95 5.20 4.90
CA TYR A 126 -12.69 4.61 4.46
C TYR A 126 -12.19 5.31 3.22
N VAL A 127 -10.92 5.72 3.26
CA VAL A 127 -10.24 6.41 2.17
C VAL A 127 -9.27 5.45 1.49
N PHE A 128 -8.92 5.73 0.23
CA PHE A 128 -7.98 4.89 -0.49
C PHE A 128 -6.55 5.16 0.00
N CYS A 129 -5.87 4.12 0.48
CA CYS A 129 -4.52 4.15 1.01
C CYS A 129 -3.60 3.27 0.16
N HIS A 130 -2.33 3.65 0.03
CA HIS A 130 -1.26 2.82 -0.52
C HIS A 130 -0.71 1.83 0.52
N ASN A 131 -0.62 2.24 1.79
CA ASN A 131 -0.14 1.45 2.94
C ASN A 131 1.33 1.00 2.94
N ASP A 132 2.09 1.29 1.89
CA ASP A 132 3.54 1.07 1.82
C ASP A 132 4.26 2.20 1.03
N LEU A 133 3.82 3.43 1.23
CA LEU A 133 4.31 4.60 0.49
C LEU A 133 5.69 5.05 1.01
N SER A 134 6.72 4.28 0.69
CA SER A 134 8.11 4.55 1.06
C SER A 134 8.86 5.36 0.00
N GLN A 135 10.00 5.96 0.34
CA GLN A 135 10.84 6.67 -0.65
C GLN A 135 11.34 5.75 -1.78
N ALA A 136 11.38 4.43 -1.56
CA ALA A 136 11.77 3.47 -2.59
C ALA A 136 10.66 3.28 -3.65
N ASN A 137 9.41 3.54 -3.26
CA ASN A 137 8.21 3.31 -4.07
C ASN A 137 7.77 4.57 -4.83
N VAL A 138 8.60 5.62 -4.82
CA VAL A 138 8.39 6.87 -5.56
C VAL A 138 9.52 7.02 -6.59
N ILE A 139 9.17 6.89 -7.87
CA ILE A 139 10.06 7.04 -9.02
C ILE A 139 10.03 8.49 -9.49
N VAL A 140 11.20 9.09 -9.63
CA VAL A 140 11.38 10.53 -9.88
C VAL A 140 12.25 10.75 -11.11
N ASP A 141 11.90 11.76 -11.92
CA ASP A 141 12.83 12.35 -12.87
C ASP A 141 13.87 13.19 -12.12
N ALA A 142 15.11 12.73 -12.07
CA ALA A 142 16.18 13.40 -11.32
C ALA A 142 16.51 14.82 -11.84
N LYS A 143 16.18 15.15 -13.09
CA LYS A 143 16.52 16.45 -13.68
C LYS A 143 15.53 17.54 -13.29
N ILE A 144 14.25 17.19 -13.21
CA ILE A 144 13.15 18.14 -12.97
C ILE A 144 12.43 17.91 -11.64
N LEU A 145 12.83 16.88 -10.89
CA LEU A 145 12.27 16.49 -9.59
C LEU A 145 10.76 16.22 -9.62
N LYS A 146 10.29 15.66 -10.72
CA LYS A 146 8.89 15.26 -10.90
C LYS A 146 8.68 13.78 -10.66
N ILE A 147 7.64 13.44 -9.90
CA ILE A 147 7.20 12.06 -9.71
C ILE A 147 6.68 11.52 -11.04
N LYS A 148 7.30 10.45 -11.53
CA LYS A 148 6.91 9.74 -12.74
C LYS A 148 6.04 8.52 -12.46
N ALA A 149 6.20 7.91 -11.29
CA ALA A 149 5.35 6.82 -10.84
C ALA A 149 5.42 6.63 -9.33
N ILE A 150 4.30 6.21 -8.76
CA ILE A 150 4.19 5.56 -7.47
C ILE A 150 3.94 4.08 -7.75
N VAL A 151 4.72 3.18 -7.14
CA VAL A 151 4.73 1.73 -7.43
C VAL A 151 4.49 0.91 -6.17
N ASP A 152 4.36 -0.41 -6.30
CA ASP A 152 4.23 -1.34 -5.16
C ASP A 152 2.90 -1.20 -4.40
N TRP A 153 1.80 -1.30 -5.14
CA TRP A 153 0.43 -1.09 -4.63
C TRP A 153 -0.20 -2.36 -4.01
N GLU A 154 0.61 -3.36 -3.66
CA GLU A 154 0.12 -4.68 -3.20
C GLU A 154 -0.69 -4.63 -1.90
N TYR A 155 -0.46 -3.61 -1.05
CA TYR A 155 -1.20 -3.35 0.19
C TYR A 155 -2.28 -2.27 0.07
N ALA A 156 -2.54 -1.79 -1.14
CA ALA A 156 -3.46 -0.70 -1.36
C ALA A 156 -4.92 -1.12 -1.10
N GLY A 157 -5.75 -0.17 -0.71
CA GLY A 157 -7.17 -0.41 -0.51
C GLY A 157 -7.85 0.67 0.32
N PHE A 158 -9.11 0.44 0.66
CA PHE A 158 -9.90 1.33 1.49
C PHE A 158 -9.70 1.08 2.97
N TRP A 159 -9.29 2.11 3.71
CA TRP A 159 -8.95 2.03 5.12
C TRP A 159 -9.29 3.33 5.86
N PRO A 160 -9.41 3.32 7.20
CA PRO A 160 -9.38 4.56 7.95
C PRO A 160 -8.11 5.36 7.62
N GLU A 161 -8.20 6.67 7.44
CA GLU A 161 -7.09 7.53 6.98
C GLU A 161 -5.79 7.33 7.77
N TRP A 162 -5.87 7.07 9.08
CA TRP A 162 -4.70 6.82 9.93
C TRP A 162 -3.92 5.54 9.58
N PHE A 163 -4.41 4.71 8.67
CA PHE A 163 -3.66 3.62 8.05
C PHE A 163 -2.58 4.14 7.08
N GLU A 164 -2.78 5.26 6.40
CA GLU A 164 -1.74 5.82 5.53
C GLU A 164 -0.65 6.46 6.38
N MET A 165 0.40 5.69 6.64
CA MET A 165 1.54 6.17 7.40
C MET A 165 2.45 7.00 6.51
N ARG A 166 3.05 8.05 7.08
CA ARG A 166 4.07 8.89 6.41
C ARG A 166 5.42 8.15 6.29
N ILE A 167 5.44 6.99 5.63
CA ILE A 167 6.63 6.12 5.50
C ILE A 167 7.72 6.83 4.68
N TRP A 168 7.33 7.68 3.74
CA TRP A 168 8.22 8.55 2.96
C TRP A 168 9.08 9.51 3.79
N GLU A 169 8.73 9.78 5.06
CA GLU A 169 9.55 10.61 5.94
C GLU A 169 10.73 9.87 6.56
N ARG A 170 10.77 8.53 6.44
CA ARG A 170 11.84 7.73 7.04
C ARG A 170 13.14 7.81 6.24
N VAL A 171 14.24 7.91 6.98
CA VAL A 171 15.59 7.76 6.47
C VAL A 171 16.02 6.30 6.66
N GLY A 172 16.38 5.60 5.58
CA GLY A 172 16.88 4.21 5.61
C GLY A 172 16.08 3.24 4.72
N ARG A 173 16.49 1.96 4.67
CA ARG A 173 15.79 0.92 3.89
C ARG A 173 14.33 0.77 4.34
N SER A 174 13.42 0.47 3.40
CA SER A 174 12.01 0.06 3.65
C SER A 174 11.90 -1.31 4.31
N VAL A 175 12.87 -1.71 5.13
CA VAL A 175 12.64 -2.80 6.09
C VAL A 175 11.85 -2.17 7.21
N ALA A 176 10.59 -2.58 7.39
CA ALA A 176 9.93 -2.38 8.66
C ALA A 176 10.90 -2.90 9.74
N PRO A 177 11.49 -2.03 10.59
CA PRO A 177 12.22 -2.53 11.75
C PRO A 177 11.27 -3.49 12.48
N GLU A 178 11.77 -4.57 13.09
CA GLU A 178 10.94 -5.48 13.89
C GLU A 178 10.00 -4.75 14.89
N ARG A 179 10.37 -3.51 15.26
CA ARG A 179 9.58 -2.56 16.03
C ARG A 179 8.29 -2.03 15.38
N PHE A 180 8.04 -2.21 14.07
CA PHE A 180 6.82 -1.70 13.40
C PHE A 180 5.68 -2.71 13.34
N GLY A 181 5.98 -3.98 13.05
CA GLY A 181 5.01 -5.07 13.17
C GLY A 181 4.57 -5.27 14.62
N ARG A 182 5.56 -5.38 15.53
CA ARG A 182 5.31 -5.50 16.98
C ARG A 182 5.16 -4.15 17.70
N GLY A 183 5.06 -3.06 16.95
CA GLY A 183 4.92 -1.70 17.47
C GLY A 183 3.48 -1.31 17.77
N ILE A 184 3.30 -0.14 18.39
CA ILE A 184 1.98 0.43 18.69
C ILE A 184 1.13 0.56 17.40
N MET A 185 1.75 0.91 16.27
CA MET A 185 1.01 1.13 15.02
C MET A 185 0.55 -0.17 14.36
N GLY A 186 1.39 -1.21 14.33
CA GLY A 186 1.00 -2.55 13.89
C GLY A 186 -0.14 -3.11 14.74
N ARG A 187 -0.01 -3.01 16.07
CA ARG A 187 -1.08 -3.39 17.02
C ARG A 187 -2.36 -2.59 16.82
N ARG A 188 -2.30 -1.28 16.56
CA ARG A 188 -3.50 -0.47 16.30
C ARG A 188 -4.24 -0.92 15.04
N CYS A 189 -3.50 -1.20 13.95
CA CYS A 189 -4.09 -1.74 12.72
C CYS A 189 -4.73 -3.12 12.98
N LEU A 190 -4.01 -4.00 13.69
CA LEU A 190 -4.50 -5.31 14.07
C LEU A 190 -5.78 -5.21 14.93
N SER A 191 -5.79 -4.35 15.96
CA SER A 191 -6.95 -4.13 16.81
C SER A 191 -8.16 -3.68 16.01
N PHE A 192 -7.99 -2.78 15.03
CA PHE A 192 -9.08 -2.41 14.14
C PHE A 192 -9.59 -3.62 13.37
N LEU A 193 -8.70 -4.40 12.74
CA LEU A 193 -9.06 -5.56 11.92
C LEU A 193 -9.80 -6.65 12.71
N ILE A 194 -9.41 -6.90 13.97
CA ILE A 194 -9.99 -7.98 14.80
C ILE A 194 -11.17 -7.53 15.65
N ALA A 195 -11.41 -6.23 15.80
CA ALA A 195 -12.56 -5.74 16.55
C ALA A 195 -13.85 -6.22 15.87
N SER A 196 -14.74 -6.87 16.62
CA SER A 196 -16.09 -7.14 16.14
C SER A 196 -16.77 -5.81 15.81
N LEU A 197 -17.37 -5.70 14.62
CA LEU A 197 -18.29 -4.58 14.35
C LEU A 197 -19.41 -4.72 15.38
N LYS A 198 -19.46 -3.80 16.35
CA LYS A 198 -20.65 -3.71 17.19
C LYS A 198 -21.76 -3.25 16.25
N TYR A 199 -22.67 -4.16 15.92
CA TYR A 199 -23.98 -3.80 15.40
C TYR A 199 -24.59 -2.80 16.40
N THR A 200 -24.72 -1.54 15.99
CA THR A 200 -25.76 -0.68 16.55
C THR A 200 -27.03 -0.96 15.75
N PRO A 201 -28.14 -1.32 16.42
CA PRO A 201 -29.42 -1.58 15.76
C PRO A 201 -29.99 -0.35 15.07
#